data_AF-A0A2E0HJP0-F1
#
_entry.id   AF-A0A2E0HJP0-F1
#
_cell.length_a   1.000
_cell.length_b   1.000
_cell.length_c   1.000
_cell.angle_alpha   90.00
_cell.angle_beta   90.00
_cell.angle_gamma   90.00
#
_symmetry.space_group_name_H-M   'P 1'
#
loop_
_entity.id
_entity.type
_entity.pdbx_description
1 polymer ?
#
loop_
_entity_poly.entity_id
_entity_poly.type
_entity_poly.pdbx_seq_one_letter_code
_entity_poly.pdbx_strand_id
1 'polypeptide(L)'
;MEYYTVLKSIHLLGVVIFLGNIIVTAVWKVMADRTRDPAVVSYAQRLVTITDIAFTAVGVVLIYTTGQLMAPAFGGVFETYWIATGWWLFILSGVIWVLILIPIQIYQARLARGFASGKPIPQRYWMLSRSWNLAGAVATLLPLANLYFMVFKPV
;
A
#
# COMPACT_ATOMS: atom_id res chain seq x y z
N MET A 1 -19.61 20.09 13.56
CA MET A 1 -19.76 19.93 12.09
C MET A 1 -18.48 20.28 11.35
N GLU A 2 -17.92 21.47 11.52
CA GLU A 2 -16.69 21.90 10.81
C GLU A 2 -15.48 20.98 11.06
N TYR A 3 -15.22 20.62 12.32
CA TYR A 3 -14.12 19.71 12.69
C TYR A 3 -14.21 18.34 12.01
N TYR A 4 -15.39 17.72 11.99
CA TYR A 4 -15.61 16.44 11.32
C TYR A 4 -15.38 16.55 9.81
N THR A 5 -15.86 17.62 9.17
CA THR A 5 -15.66 17.85 7.73
C THR A 5 -14.18 18.04 7.40
N VAL A 6 -13.42 18.77 8.22
CA VAL A 6 -11.98 18.93 8.04
C VAL A 6 -11.25 17.58 8.15
N LEU A 7 -11.55 16.80 9.20
CA LEU A 7 -10.97 15.46 9.36
C LEU A 7 -11.32 14.54 8.18
N LYS A 8 -12.57 14.57 7.72
CA LYS A 8 -13.01 13.77 6.57
C LYS A 8 -12.27 14.16 5.29
N SER A 9 -12.02 15.45 5.07
CA SER A 9 -11.25 15.93 3.93
C SER A 9 -9.79 15.42 3.97
N ILE A 10 -9.14 15.50 5.14
CA ILE A 10 -7.78 14.98 5.33
C ILE A 10 -7.76 13.44 5.16
N HIS A 11 -8.78 12.75 5.68
CA HIS A 11 -8.93 11.31 5.51
C HIS A 11 -9.01 10.93 4.04
N LEU A 12 -9.87 11.58 3.26
CA LEU A 12 -10.03 11.32 1.83
C LEU A 12 -8.76 11.66 1.04
N LEU A 13 -8.04 12.72 1.40
CA LEU A 13 -6.72 13.00 0.81
C LEU A 13 -5.75 11.84 1.08
N GLY A 14 -5.72 11.33 2.32
CA GLY A 14 -4.95 10.13 2.68
C GLY A 14 -5.32 8.92 1.82
N VAL A 15 -6.62 8.68 1.61
CA VAL A 15 -7.13 7.60 0.74
C VAL A 15 -6.66 7.77 -0.70
N VAL A 16 -6.75 8.97 -1.28
CA VAL A 16 -6.31 9.25 -2.66
C VAL A 16 -4.80 9.00 -2.82
N ILE A 17 -3.99 9.49 -1.88
CA ILE A 17 -2.53 9.29 -1.91
C ILE A 17 -2.18 7.81 -1.77
N PHE A 18 -2.78 7.14 -0.80
CA PHE A 18 -2.52 5.72 -0.50
C PHE A 18 -2.94 4.81 -1.65
N LEU A 19 -4.21 4.85 -2.07
CA LEU A 19 -4.73 3.99 -3.14
C LEU A 19 -4.07 4.32 -4.48
N GLY A 20 -3.86 5.61 -4.76
CA GLY A 20 -3.14 6.04 -5.96
C GLY A 20 -1.75 5.42 -6.04
N ASN A 21 -0.97 5.48 -4.95
CA ASN A 21 0.38 4.93 -4.95
C ASN A 21 0.40 3.40 -5.09
N ILE A 22 -0.39 2.65 -4.32
CA ILE A 22 -0.32 1.18 -4.33
C ILE A 22 -0.76 0.59 -5.68
N ILE A 23 -1.80 1.16 -6.31
CA ILE A 23 -2.30 0.70 -7.61
C ILE A 23 -1.29 1.03 -8.71
N VAL A 24 -0.82 2.28 -8.77
CA VAL A 24 0.11 2.73 -9.82
C VAL A 24 1.46 2.03 -9.67
N THR A 25 1.94 1.83 -8.44
CA THR A 25 3.18 1.08 -8.15
C THR A 25 3.15 -0.33 -8.70
N ALA A 26 2.06 -1.06 -8.52
CA ALA A 26 1.92 -2.40 -9.11
C ALA A 26 2.07 -2.36 -10.65
N VAL A 27 1.42 -1.41 -11.31
CA VAL A 27 1.45 -1.29 -12.78
C VAL A 27 2.86 -0.99 -13.30
N TRP A 28 3.47 0.14 -12.88
CA TRP A 28 4.75 0.52 -13.44
C TRP A 28 5.88 -0.43 -13.01
N LYS A 29 5.78 -1.05 -11.82
CA LYS A 29 6.81 -1.98 -11.36
C LYS A 29 6.80 -3.28 -12.16
N VAL A 30 5.62 -3.81 -12.48
CA VAL A 30 5.49 -5.00 -13.36
C VAL A 30 5.98 -4.69 -14.77
N MET A 31 5.66 -3.49 -15.29
CA MET A 31 6.13 -3.08 -16.62
C MET A 31 7.65 -2.90 -16.65
N ALA A 32 8.25 -2.34 -15.60
CA ALA A 32 9.70 -2.24 -15.46
C ALA A 32 10.36 -3.63 -15.40
N ASP A 33 9.77 -4.58 -14.67
CA ASP A 33 10.28 -5.96 -14.58
C ASP A 33 10.23 -6.70 -15.92
N ARG A 34 9.27 -6.38 -16.79
CA ARG A 34 9.15 -6.99 -18.13
C ARG A 34 10.26 -6.56 -19.09
N THR A 35 10.90 -5.42 -18.87
CA THR A 35 12.01 -4.97 -19.75
C THR A 35 13.21 -5.91 -19.64
N ARG A 36 13.37 -6.58 -18.48
CA ARG A 36 14.55 -7.38 -18.12
C ARG A 36 15.88 -6.60 -18.20
N ASP A 37 15.79 -5.28 -18.32
CA ASP A 37 16.94 -4.39 -18.35
C ASP A 37 17.42 -4.14 -16.90
N PRO A 38 18.68 -4.47 -16.56
CA PRO A 38 19.18 -4.32 -15.19
C PRO A 38 19.13 -2.87 -14.67
N ALA A 39 19.35 -1.87 -15.53
CA ALA A 39 19.30 -0.46 -15.15
C ALA A 39 17.84 -0.04 -14.85
N VAL A 40 16.90 -0.39 -15.72
CA VAL A 40 15.47 -0.07 -15.51
C VAL A 40 14.92 -0.78 -14.27
N VAL A 41 15.20 -2.07 -14.11
CA VAL A 41 14.71 -2.87 -12.98
C VAL A 41 15.29 -2.40 -11.64
N SER A 42 16.58 -2.01 -11.63
CA SER A 42 17.22 -1.52 -10.41
C SER A 42 16.71 -0.13 -10.01
N TYR A 43 16.51 0.77 -10.98
CA TYR A 43 15.91 2.08 -10.75
C TYR A 43 14.48 1.93 -10.24
N ALA A 44 13.67 1.09 -10.90
CA ALA A 44 12.31 0.79 -10.51
C ALA A 44 12.23 0.28 -9.07
N GLN A 45 13.10 -0.65 -8.65
CA GLN A 45 13.10 -1.12 -7.26
C GLN A 45 13.43 -0.04 -6.24
N ARG A 46 14.37 0.84 -6.55
CA ARG A 46 14.68 1.97 -5.69
C ARG A 46 13.46 2.89 -5.56
N LEU A 47 12.77 3.13 -6.68
CA LEU A 47 11.58 3.98 -6.70
C LEU A 47 10.46 3.40 -5.83
N VAL A 48 10.23 2.07 -5.84
CA VAL A 48 9.21 1.42 -4.99
C VAL A 48 9.43 1.76 -3.52
N THR A 49 10.69 1.70 -3.06
CA THR A 49 11.01 2.00 -1.66
C THR A 49 10.74 3.46 -1.32
N ILE A 50 11.07 4.38 -2.23
CA ILE A 50 10.87 5.82 -2.02
C ILE A 50 9.38 6.15 -2.01
N THR A 51 8.63 5.66 -2.99
CA THR A 51 7.21 5.98 -3.14
C THR A 51 6.37 5.35 -2.03
N ASP A 52 6.73 4.16 -1.54
CA ASP A 52 6.04 3.57 -0.39
C ASP A 52 6.24 4.37 0.89
N ILE A 53 7.43 4.91 1.15
CA ILE A 53 7.64 5.78 2.32
C ILE A 53 6.89 7.11 2.14
N ALA A 54 7.03 7.74 0.96
CA ALA A 54 6.49 9.07 0.72
C ALA A 54 4.96 9.09 0.63
N PHE A 55 4.33 8.04 0.09
CA PHE A 55 2.91 8.03 -0.21
C PHE A 55 2.14 6.93 0.53
N THR A 56 2.63 5.69 0.56
CA THR A 56 1.94 4.60 1.27
C THR A 56 1.93 4.85 2.77
N ALA A 57 3.10 5.07 3.39
CA ALA A 57 3.20 5.26 4.83
C ALA A 57 2.49 6.56 5.27
N VAL A 58 2.67 7.66 4.54
CA VAL A 58 1.98 8.93 4.82
C VAL A 58 0.47 8.77 4.70
N GLY A 59 -0.01 8.16 3.61
CA GLY A 59 -1.43 7.87 3.41
C GLY A 59 -2.01 7.00 4.52
N VAL A 60 -1.28 5.95 4.94
CA VAL A 60 -1.68 5.09 6.06
C VAL A 60 -1.84 5.88 7.35
N VAL A 61 -0.87 6.74 7.69
CA VAL A 61 -0.93 7.57 8.90
C VAL A 61 -2.13 8.51 8.84
N LEU A 62 -2.36 9.19 7.71
CA LEU A 62 -3.50 10.09 7.54
C LEU A 62 -4.83 9.35 7.69
N ILE A 63 -5.01 8.22 6.99
CA ILE A 63 -6.24 7.41 7.05
C ILE A 63 -6.49 6.91 8.46
N TYR A 64 -5.49 6.28 9.09
CA TYR A 64 -5.63 5.69 10.41
C TYR A 64 -5.96 6.76 11.46
N THR A 65 -5.16 7.82 11.54
CA THR A 65 -5.33 8.86 12.56
C THR A 65 -6.69 9.56 12.43
N THR A 66 -7.04 10.03 11.24
CA THR A 66 -8.33 10.71 11.02
C THR A 66 -9.51 9.77 11.18
N GLY A 67 -9.39 8.50 10.77
CA GLY A 67 -10.42 7.47 10.98
C GLY A 67 -10.72 7.27 12.47
N GLN A 68 -9.68 7.11 13.30
CA GLN A 68 -9.83 6.99 14.76
C GLN A 68 -10.47 8.23 15.39
N LEU A 69 -10.11 9.43 14.92
CA LEU A 69 -10.67 10.69 15.43
C LEU A 69 -12.14 10.89 15.01
N MET A 70 -12.57 10.35 13.87
CA MET A 70 -13.95 10.43 13.40
C MET A 70 -14.85 9.34 13.98
N ALA A 71 -14.30 8.19 14.37
CA ALA A 71 -15.06 7.04 14.85
C ALA A 71 -16.01 7.32 16.05
N PRO A 72 -15.66 8.16 17.05
CA PRO A 72 -16.56 8.48 18.16
C PRO A 72 -17.89 9.12 17.74
N ALA A 73 -17.94 9.79 16.57
CA ALA A 73 -19.20 10.33 16.03
C ALA A 73 -20.20 9.21 15.63
N PHE A 74 -19.75 7.97 15.59
CA PHE A 74 -20.53 6.76 15.28
C PHE A 74 -20.48 5.74 16.43
N GLY A 75 -20.25 6.21 17.66
CA GLY A 75 -20.13 5.37 18.87
C GLY A 75 -18.74 4.78 19.09
N GLY A 76 -17.93 4.63 18.04
CA GLY A 76 -16.57 4.10 18.14
C GLY A 76 -16.21 3.20 16.96
N VAL A 77 -14.97 2.71 16.96
CA VAL A 77 -14.40 1.91 15.85
C VAL A 77 -15.11 0.57 15.71
N PHE A 78 -15.46 -0.05 16.84
CA PHE A 78 -16.03 -1.40 16.89
C PHE A 78 -17.55 -1.42 17.06
N GLU A 79 -18.17 -0.25 17.26
CA GLU A 79 -19.60 -0.14 17.54
C GLU A 79 -20.47 -0.30 16.29
N THR A 80 -19.92 0.02 15.11
CA THR A 80 -20.65 -0.05 13.85
C THR A 80 -20.01 -1.06 12.91
N TYR A 81 -20.80 -1.99 12.40
CA TYR A 81 -20.34 -3.13 11.59
C TYR A 81 -19.44 -2.72 10.41
N TRP A 82 -19.85 -1.72 9.63
CA TRP A 82 -19.07 -1.27 8.47
C TRP A 82 -17.77 -0.55 8.86
N ILE A 83 -17.72 0.14 10.01
CA ILE A 83 -16.48 0.75 10.53
C ILE A 83 -15.53 -0.34 10.99
N ALA A 84 -16.02 -1.28 11.80
CA ALA A 84 -15.22 -2.37 12.35
C ALA A 84 -14.63 -3.24 11.24
N THR A 85 -15.45 -3.62 10.26
CA THR A 85 -15.02 -4.43 9.12
C THR A 85 -14.00 -3.69 8.27
N GLY A 86 -14.25 -2.42 7.97
CA GLY A 86 -13.31 -1.61 7.20
C GLY A 86 -11.97 -1.39 7.92
N TRP A 87 -12.01 -1.21 9.24
CA TRP A 87 -10.81 -1.12 10.08
C TRP A 87 -10.00 -2.43 10.01
N TRP A 88 -10.63 -3.60 10.14
CA TRP A 88 -9.94 -4.88 10.03
C TRP A 88 -9.34 -5.12 8.65
N LEU A 89 -10.06 -4.79 7.57
CA LEU A 89 -9.54 -4.89 6.19
C LEU A 89 -8.31 -4.02 6.01
N PHE A 90 -8.34 -2.79 6.54
CA PHE A 90 -7.22 -1.86 6.47
C PHE A 90 -6.01 -2.35 7.28
N ILE A 91 -6.22 -2.82 8.52
CA ILE A 91 -5.16 -3.38 9.36
C ILE A 91 -4.55 -4.63 8.73
N LEU A 92 -5.36 -5.55 8.20
CA LEU A 92 -4.87 -6.75 7.52
C LEU A 92 -3.98 -6.40 6.32
N SER A 93 -4.37 -5.40 5.52
CA SER A 93 -3.53 -4.86 4.45
C SER A 93 -2.20 -4.33 4.98
N GLY A 94 -2.22 -3.56 6.07
CA GLY A 94 -1.02 -3.03 6.70
C GLY A 94 -0.09 -4.13 7.23
N VAL A 95 -0.65 -5.20 7.81
CA VAL A 95 0.11 -6.36 8.28
C VAL A 95 0.79 -7.09 7.13
N ILE A 96 0.09 -7.31 6.00
CA ILE A 96 0.71 -7.89 4.79
C ILE A 96 1.84 -7.00 4.30
N TRP A 97 1.66 -5.69 4.28
CA TRP A 97 2.69 -4.75 3.86
C TRP A 97 3.93 -4.83 4.76
N VAL A 98 3.77 -4.75 6.08
CA VAL A 98 4.88 -4.75 7.04
C VAL A 98 5.59 -6.11 7.11
N LEU A 99 4.84 -7.22 7.16
CA LEU A 99 5.42 -8.54 7.41
C LEU A 99 5.88 -9.26 6.14
N ILE A 100 5.33 -8.91 4.97
CA ILE A 100 5.62 -9.61 3.72
C ILE A 100 6.27 -8.67 2.71
N LEU A 101 5.65 -7.53 2.39
CA LEU A 101 6.14 -6.65 1.32
C LEU A 101 7.45 -5.96 1.69
N ILE A 102 7.55 -5.34 2.86
CA ILE A 102 8.77 -4.62 3.30
C ILE A 102 9.99 -5.55 3.33
N PRO A 103 9.95 -6.76 3.94
CA PRO A 103 11.09 -7.68 3.93
C PRO A 103 11.51 -8.08 2.51
N ILE A 104 10.55 -8.34 1.63
CA ILE A 104 10.83 -8.66 0.22
C ILE A 104 11.49 -7.46 -0.47
N GLN A 105 10.96 -6.25 -0.30
CA GLN A 105 11.49 -5.03 -0.90
C GLN A 105 12.93 -4.76 -0.44
N ILE A 106 13.22 -4.90 0.86
CA ILE A 106 14.57 -4.73 1.40
C ILE A 106 15.54 -5.72 0.72
N TYR A 107 15.13 -6.98 0.56
CA TYR A 107 15.96 -7.98 -0.07
C TYR A 107 16.14 -7.73 -1.58
N GLN A 108 15.07 -7.36 -2.29
CA GLN A 108 15.14 -7.01 -3.71
C GLN A 108 15.98 -5.76 -3.97
N ALA A 109 15.91 -4.75 -3.10
CA ALA A 109 16.73 -3.54 -3.19
C ALA A 109 18.23 -3.86 -3.01
N ARG A 110 18.57 -4.81 -2.13
CA ARG A 110 19.95 -5.30 -1.99
C ARG A 110 20.44 -5.98 -3.26
N LEU A 111 19.63 -6.86 -3.86
CA LEU A 111 19.96 -7.49 -5.15
C LEU A 111 20.10 -6.47 -6.27
N ALA A 112 19.18 -5.50 -6.34
CA ALA A 112 19.15 -4.44 -7.35
C ALA A 112 20.44 -3.62 -7.40
N ARG A 113 21.02 -3.30 -6.24
CA ARG A 113 22.34 -2.63 -6.19
C ARG A 113 23.45 -3.47 -6.82
N GLY A 114 23.38 -4.79 -6.73
CA GLY A 114 24.38 -5.70 -7.27
C GLY A 114 24.36 -5.81 -8.80
N PHE A 115 23.19 -5.65 -9.42
CA PHE A 115 23.04 -5.74 -10.89
C PHE A 115 22.86 -4.40 -11.61
N ALA A 116 22.78 -3.29 -10.88
CA ALA A 116 22.61 -1.95 -11.45
C ALA A 116 23.67 -1.59 -12.51
N SER A 117 24.88 -2.15 -12.40
CA SER A 117 25.99 -1.93 -13.36
C SER A 117 25.93 -2.83 -14.61
N GLY A 118 24.74 -3.28 -15.01
CA GLY A 118 24.54 -4.13 -16.19
C GLY A 118 24.87 -5.62 -15.99
N LYS A 119 24.99 -6.10 -14.74
CA LYS A 119 25.15 -7.55 -14.49
C LYS A 119 23.82 -8.27 -14.72
N PRO A 120 23.83 -9.57 -15.02
CA PRO A 120 22.60 -10.35 -15.13
C PRO A 120 21.76 -10.29 -13.85
N ILE A 121 20.45 -10.12 -14.01
CA ILE A 121 19.50 -10.12 -12.88
C ILE A 121 19.39 -11.55 -12.34
N PRO A 122 19.69 -11.80 -11.04
CA PRO A 122 19.73 -13.15 -10.49
C PRO A 122 18.32 -13.77 -10.42
N GLN A 123 18.20 -15.09 -10.61
CA GLN A 123 16.92 -15.81 -10.55
C GLN A 123 16.13 -15.54 -9.26
N ARG A 124 16.84 -15.39 -8.13
CA ARG A 124 16.26 -15.08 -6.83
C ARG A 124 15.47 -13.76 -6.82
N TYR A 125 15.88 -12.77 -7.61
CA TYR A 125 15.12 -11.53 -7.76
C TYR A 125 13.72 -11.77 -8.32
N TRP A 126 13.63 -12.60 -9.37
CA TRP A 126 12.37 -12.91 -10.05
C TRP A 126 11.41 -13.73 -9.18
N MET A 127 11.94 -14.67 -8.40
CA MET A 127 11.14 -15.42 -7.43
C MET A 127 10.49 -14.47 -6.42
N LEU A 128 11.27 -13.53 -5.89
CA LEU A 128 10.77 -12.52 -4.96
C LEU A 128 9.82 -11.53 -5.63
N SER A 129 10.06 -11.15 -6.89
CA SER A 129 9.14 -10.27 -7.63
C SER A 129 7.76 -10.91 -7.79
N ARG A 130 7.69 -12.22 -8.07
CA ARG A 130 6.42 -12.95 -8.12
C ARG A 130 5.71 -12.95 -6.76
N SER A 131 6.42 -13.26 -5.67
CA SER A 131 5.85 -13.22 -4.32
C SER A 131 5.38 -11.81 -3.94
N TRP A 132 6.16 -10.77 -4.27
CA TRP A 132 5.82 -9.37 -4.02
C TRP A 132 4.57 -8.97 -4.81
N ASN A 133 4.47 -9.33 -6.09
CA ASN A 133 3.30 -9.03 -6.91
C ASN A 133 2.03 -9.70 -6.37
N LEU A 134 2.12 -10.97 -5.95
CA LEU A 134 0.98 -11.71 -5.39
C LEU A 134 0.54 -11.10 -4.06
N ALA A 135 1.47 -10.92 -3.12
CA ALA A 135 1.16 -10.30 -1.83
C ALA A 135 0.68 -8.86 -1.99
N GLY A 136 1.23 -8.10 -2.94
CA GLY A 136 0.84 -6.74 -3.25
C GLY A 136 -0.57 -6.65 -3.82
N ALA A 137 -0.94 -7.59 -4.69
CA ALA A 137 -2.31 -7.68 -5.21
C ALA A 137 -3.32 -7.95 -4.08
N VAL A 138 -3.03 -8.92 -3.20
CA VAL A 138 -3.88 -9.20 -2.04
C VAL A 138 -3.97 -7.97 -1.12
N ALA A 139 -2.83 -7.35 -0.79
CA ALA A 139 -2.78 -6.14 0.04
C ALA A 139 -3.54 -4.97 -0.60
N THR A 140 -3.62 -4.89 -1.93
CA THR A 140 -4.37 -3.83 -2.64
C THR A 140 -5.87 -4.10 -2.69
N LEU A 141 -6.28 -5.37 -2.82
CA LEU A 141 -7.69 -5.74 -2.87
C LEU A 141 -8.42 -5.47 -1.55
N LEU A 142 -7.74 -5.62 -0.41
CA LEU A 142 -8.32 -5.37 0.91
C LEU A 142 -8.82 -3.92 1.11
N PRO A 143 -8.01 -2.86 0.88
CA PRO A 143 -8.49 -1.49 0.99
C PRO A 143 -9.45 -1.10 -0.15
N LEU A 144 -9.40 -1.76 -1.31
CA LEU A 144 -10.45 -1.60 -2.33
C LEU A 144 -11.79 -2.16 -1.86
N ALA A 145 -11.80 -3.32 -1.22
CA ALA A 145 -13.00 -3.85 -0.56
C ALA A 145 -13.45 -2.95 0.60
N ASN A 146 -12.52 -2.36 1.36
CA ASN A 146 -12.84 -1.40 2.42
C ASN A 146 -13.62 -0.17 1.88
N LEU A 147 -13.33 0.30 0.67
CA LEU A 147 -14.12 1.38 0.05
C LEU A 147 -15.61 1.04 0.00
N TYR A 148 -15.97 -0.20 -0.29
CA TYR A 148 -17.39 -0.62 -0.30
C TYR A 148 -18.04 -0.41 1.07
N PHE A 149 -17.40 -0.87 2.15
CA PHE A 149 -17.93 -0.71 3.51
C PHE A 149 -18.06 0.77 3.91
N MET A 150 -17.07 1.59 3.55
CA MET A 150 -17.07 3.02 3.90
C MET A 150 -18.09 3.84 3.09
N VAL A 151 -18.43 3.40 1.86
CA VAL A 151 -19.37 4.08 0.98
C VAL A 151 -20.81 3.61 1.21
N PHE A 152 -21.06 2.30 1.14
CA PHE A 152 -22.41 1.74 1.20
C PHE A 152 -22.93 1.56 2.62
N LYS A 153 -22.04 1.50 3.62
CA LYS A 153 -22.38 1.42 5.03
C LYS A 153 -23.48 0.38 5.33
N PRO A 154 -23.25 -0.90 4.96
CA PRO A 154 -24.21 -1.96 5.23
C PRO A 154 -24.51 -2.01 6.74
N VAL A 155 -25.79 -2.22 7.05
CA VAL A 155 -26.32 -2.30 8.42
C VAL A 155 -25.99 -3.66 9.03
#